data_AF-A0A6I0SHZ3-F1
#
_entry.id   AF-A0A6I0SHZ3-F1
#
_cell.length_a   1.000
_cell.length_b   1.000
_cell.length_c   1.000
_cell.angle_alpha   90.00
_cell.angle_beta   90.00
_cell.angle_gamma   90.00
#
_symmetry.space_group_name_H-M   'P 1'
#
loop_
_entity.id
_entity.type
_entity.pdbx_description
1 polymer ?
#
loop_
_entity_poly.entity_id
_entity_poly.type
_entity_poly.pdbx_seq_one_letter_code
_entity_poly.pdbx_strand_id
1 'polypeptide(L)'
;MSKFVELTDYDASIHRDILDALVREDETVIEVCEDRAIAEMRCYLSKRYDCNKIFAATGDNRNQLVLMMVIDMAVYHIFCIHNPQKLSQVRKDRYERAVEWMKAVADEDISIEGAPLLP
;
A
#
# COMPACT_ATOMS: atom_id res chain seq x y z
N MET A 1 -13.18 0.41 7.60
CA MET A 1 -11.86 1.01 7.43
C MET A 1 -10.83 0.10 8.06
N SER A 2 -9.88 -0.36 7.26
CA SER A 2 -8.77 -1.20 7.70
C SER A 2 -7.76 -0.32 8.44
N LYS A 3 -7.44 -0.61 9.71
CA LYS A 3 -6.39 0.08 10.47
C LYS A 3 -4.98 -0.45 10.17
N PHE A 4 -4.78 -1.00 8.97
CA PHE A 4 -3.51 -1.64 8.61
C PHE A 4 -2.38 -0.62 8.48
N VAL A 5 -2.68 0.54 7.88
CA VAL A 5 -1.75 1.67 7.74
C VAL A 5 -2.09 2.72 8.78
N GLU A 6 -1.07 3.28 9.41
CA GLU A 6 -1.14 4.42 10.30
C GLU A 6 -0.45 5.62 9.64
N LEU A 7 -0.89 6.83 9.98
CA LEU A 7 -0.33 8.06 9.42
C LEU A 7 1.20 8.18 9.62
N THR A 8 1.73 7.63 10.71
CA THR A 8 3.17 7.60 11.02
C THR A 8 3.95 6.63 10.12
N ASP A 9 3.30 5.64 9.52
CA ASP A 9 4.00 4.71 8.61
C ASP A 9 4.44 5.42 7.32
N TYR A 10 3.75 6.51 6.94
CA TYR A 10 4.13 7.34 5.80
C TYR A 10 5.47 8.04 6.01
N ASP A 11 5.88 8.30 7.25
CA ASP A 11 7.13 9.02 7.56
C ASP A 11 8.37 8.32 7.01
N ALA A 12 8.31 6.99 6.83
CA ALA A 12 9.37 6.20 6.21
C ALA A 12 9.48 6.40 4.68
N SER A 13 8.44 6.94 4.05
CA SER A 13 8.30 7.04 2.60
C SER A 13 8.14 8.45 2.07
N ILE A 14 7.56 9.37 2.85
CA ILE A 14 7.28 10.76 2.49
C ILE A 14 7.26 11.61 3.77
N HIS A 15 7.84 12.81 3.73
CA HIS A 15 7.76 13.72 4.87
C HIS A 15 6.34 14.25 5.06
N ARG A 16 5.93 14.41 6.32
CA ARG A 16 4.59 14.82 6.71
C ARG A 16 4.14 16.14 6.07
N ASP A 17 5.02 17.12 6.00
CA ASP A 17 4.76 18.42 5.35
C ASP A 17 4.43 18.29 3.85
N ILE A 18 5.12 17.40 3.13
CA ILE A 18 4.83 17.11 1.73
C ILE A 18 3.49 16.38 1.61
N LEU A 19 3.24 15.40 2.48
CA LEU A 19 1.99 14.64 2.47
C LEU A 19 0.79 15.57 2.70
N ASP A 20 0.83 16.40 3.74
CA ASP A 20 -0.22 17.37 4.08
C ASP A 20 -0.46 18.36 2.92
N ALA A 21 0.61 18.82 2.25
CA ALA A 21 0.50 19.69 1.08
C ALA A 21 -0.14 18.99 -0.13
N LEU A 22 0.13 17.71 -0.35
CA LEU A 22 -0.45 16.93 -1.45
C LEU A 22 -1.95 16.74 -1.26
N VAL A 23 -2.37 16.44 -0.03
CA VAL A 23 -3.78 16.19 0.31
C VAL A 23 -4.54 17.46 0.70
N ARG A 24 -3.87 18.62 0.74
CA ARG A 24 -4.47 19.92 1.15
C ARG A 24 -5.08 19.84 2.55
N GLU A 25 -4.38 19.17 3.47
CA GLU A 25 -4.81 18.92 4.86
C GLU A 25 -6.11 18.08 4.98
N ASP A 26 -6.57 17.46 3.89
CA ASP A 26 -7.72 16.56 3.89
C ASP A 26 -7.26 15.09 4.04
N GLU A 27 -7.20 14.63 5.29
CA GLU A 27 -6.79 13.25 5.61
C GLU A 27 -7.74 12.19 5.00
N THR A 28 -8.97 12.55 4.62
CA THR A 28 -9.90 11.61 3.97
C THR A 28 -9.39 11.16 2.60
N VAL A 29 -8.57 11.99 1.93
CA VAL A 29 -7.92 11.62 0.67
C VAL A 29 -6.91 10.50 0.87
N ILE A 30 -6.22 10.49 2.02
CA ILE A 30 -5.26 9.43 2.39
C ILE A 30 -6.02 8.13 2.56
N GLU A 31 -7.07 8.12 3.39
CA GLU A 31 -7.91 6.94 3.65
C GLU A 31 -8.46 6.33 2.35
N VAL A 32 -8.95 7.18 1.44
CA VAL A 32 -9.46 6.73 0.14
C VAL A 32 -8.36 6.10 -0.73
N CYS A 33 -7.14 6.63 -0.70
CA CYS A 33 -6.02 6.07 -1.46
C CYS A 33 -5.51 4.77 -0.85
N GLU A 34 -5.49 4.65 0.48
CA GLU A 34 -5.19 3.41 1.20
C GLU A 34 -6.20 2.32 0.87
N ASP A 35 -7.50 2.63 0.94
CA ASP A 35 -8.57 1.67 0.64
C ASP A 35 -8.47 1.17 -0.82
N ARG A 36 -8.11 2.06 -1.76
CA ARG A 36 -7.85 1.68 -3.16
C ARG A 36 -6.64 0.76 -3.30
N ALA A 37 -5.52 1.09 -2.65
CA ALA A 37 -4.31 0.28 -2.67
C ALA A 37 -4.55 -1.12 -2.06
N ILE A 38 -5.24 -1.19 -0.93
CA ILE A 38 -5.60 -2.45 -0.27
C ILE A 38 -6.55 -3.26 -1.15
N ALA A 39 -7.56 -2.63 -1.77
CA ALA A 39 -8.47 -3.31 -2.69
C ALA A 39 -7.73 -3.91 -3.89
N GLU A 40 -6.79 -3.16 -4.48
CA GLU A 40 -5.95 -3.66 -5.58
C GLU A 40 -5.08 -4.85 -5.13
N MET A 41 -4.40 -4.75 -4.00
CA MET A 41 -3.64 -5.87 -3.44
C MET A 41 -4.50 -7.10 -3.18
N ARG A 42 -5.72 -6.91 -2.68
CA ARG A 42 -6.67 -8.01 -2.46
C ARG A 42 -6.98 -8.77 -3.74
N CYS A 43 -7.07 -8.10 -4.89
CA CYS A 43 -7.31 -8.77 -6.17
C CYS A 43 -6.21 -9.77 -6.52
N TYR A 44 -4.95 -9.48 -6.20
CA TYR A 44 -3.83 -10.39 -6.47
C TYR A 44 -3.67 -11.46 -5.38
N LEU A 45 -3.76 -11.08 -4.11
CA LEU A 45 -3.37 -11.96 -2.99
C LEU A 45 -4.48 -12.93 -2.56
N SER A 46 -5.74 -12.59 -2.82
CA SER A 46 -6.91 -13.37 -2.34
C SER A 46 -7.03 -14.76 -2.93
N LYS A 47 -6.24 -15.13 -3.94
CA LYS A 47 -6.18 -16.50 -4.45
C LYS A 47 -5.55 -17.48 -3.45
N ARG A 48 -4.57 -17.01 -2.66
CA ARG A 48 -3.71 -17.87 -1.82
C ARG A 48 -3.72 -17.50 -0.35
N TYR A 49 -3.87 -16.21 -0.04
CA TYR A 49 -3.73 -15.69 1.32
C TYR A 49 -5.05 -15.18 1.90
N ASP A 50 -5.19 -15.29 3.22
CA ASP A 50 -6.27 -14.69 3.97
C ASP A 50 -6.03 -13.19 4.12
N CYS A 51 -6.46 -12.45 3.10
CA CYS A 51 -6.37 -10.99 3.06
C CYS A 51 -7.09 -10.33 4.25
N ASN A 52 -8.12 -10.95 4.81
CA ASN A 52 -8.81 -10.39 5.97
C ASN A 52 -7.89 -10.40 7.19
N LYS A 53 -7.16 -11.49 7.43
CA LYS A 53 -6.16 -11.53 8.50
C LYS A 53 -4.95 -10.63 8.23
N ILE A 54 -4.47 -10.57 6.99
CA ILE A 54 -3.35 -9.68 6.63
C ILE A 54 -3.69 -8.22 6.95
N PHE A 55 -4.79 -7.72 6.41
CA PHE A 55 -5.17 -6.31 6.55
C PHE A 55 -5.91 -5.98 7.87
N ALA A 56 -6.17 -6.97 8.73
CA ALA A 56 -6.65 -6.75 10.09
C ALA A 56 -5.50 -6.63 11.11
N ALA A 57 -4.27 -6.98 10.74
CA ALA A 57 -3.12 -6.89 11.62
C ALA A 57 -2.79 -5.42 11.97
N THR A 58 -2.32 -5.19 13.19
CA THR A 58 -1.93 -3.87 13.71
C THR A 58 -0.60 -3.95 14.46
N GLY A 59 0.07 -2.80 14.62
CA GLY A 59 1.36 -2.72 15.31
C GLY A 59 2.42 -3.64 14.72
N ASP A 60 3.16 -4.35 15.58
CA ASP A 60 4.26 -5.24 15.20
C ASP A 60 3.80 -6.55 14.52
N ASN A 61 2.50 -6.85 14.53
CA ASN A 61 1.96 -8.03 13.85
C ASN A 61 1.79 -7.83 12.34
N ARG A 62 1.95 -6.59 11.86
CA ARG A 62 1.82 -6.26 10.44
C ARG A 62 3.03 -6.81 9.68
N ASN A 63 2.76 -7.47 8.56
CA ASN A 63 3.84 -7.86 7.66
C ASN A 63 4.46 -6.59 7.04
N GLN A 64 5.71 -6.32 7.37
CA GLN A 64 6.40 -5.08 7.00
C GLN A 64 6.59 -4.93 5.48
N LEU A 65 6.76 -6.04 4.76
CA LEU A 65 6.84 -6.01 3.29
C LEU A 65 5.50 -5.61 2.68
N VAL A 66 4.40 -6.21 3.16
CA VAL A 66 3.05 -5.84 2.72
C VAL A 66 2.76 -4.37 3.05
N LEU A 67 3.10 -3.92 4.26
CA LEU A 67 2.93 -2.53 4.70
C LEU A 67 3.67 -1.55 3.77
N MET A 68 4.94 -1.81 3.48
CA MET A 68 5.72 -0.99 2.55
C MET A 68 5.06 -0.92 1.15
N MET A 69 4.57 -2.04 0.63
CA MET A 69 3.95 -2.08 -0.70
C MET A 69 2.62 -1.32 -0.74
N VAL A 70 1.77 -1.43 0.31
CA VAL A 70 0.54 -0.62 0.42
C VAL A 70 0.88 0.87 0.42
N ILE A 71 1.89 1.28 1.20
CA ILE A 71 2.29 2.69 1.29
C ILE A 71 2.82 3.21 -0.05
N ASP A 72 3.68 2.45 -0.73
CA ASP A 72 4.20 2.82 -2.05
C ASP A 72 3.05 3.05 -3.06
N MET A 73 2.02 2.19 -3.04
CA MET A 73 0.83 2.32 -3.89
C MET A 73 -0.06 3.50 -3.49
N ALA A 74 -0.35 3.66 -2.19
CA ALA A 74 -1.16 4.76 -1.70
C ALA A 74 -0.52 6.12 -2.01
N VAL A 75 0.79 6.26 -1.79
CA VAL A 75 1.52 7.48 -2.14
C VAL A 75 1.46 7.76 -3.64
N TYR A 76 1.64 6.74 -4.49
CA TYR A 76 1.47 6.91 -5.95
C TYR A 76 0.08 7.46 -6.30
N HIS A 77 -0.99 6.89 -5.73
CA HIS A 77 -2.36 7.37 -5.96
C HIS A 77 -2.56 8.82 -5.49
N ILE A 78 -2.01 9.19 -4.32
CA ILE A 78 -2.07 10.57 -3.80
C ILE A 78 -1.42 11.56 -4.78
N PHE A 79 -0.23 11.25 -5.29
CA PHE A 79 0.45 12.11 -6.27
C PHE A 79 -0.35 12.24 -7.58
N CYS A 80 -0.96 11.14 -8.04
CA CYS A 80 -1.83 11.16 -9.23
C CYS A 80 -3.06 12.04 -9.05
N ILE A 81 -3.64 12.14 -7.84
CA ILE A 81 -4.75 13.05 -7.56
C ILE A 81 -4.29 14.51 -7.57
N HIS A 82 -3.14 14.81 -6.94
CA HIS A 82 -2.67 16.18 -6.79
C HIS A 82 -2.17 16.78 -8.10
N ASN A 83 -1.17 16.14 -8.74
CA ASN A 83 -0.61 16.59 -10.01
C ASN A 83 0.21 15.47 -10.69
N PRO A 84 -0.38 14.73 -11.64
CA PRO A 84 0.32 13.70 -12.40
C PRO A 84 1.60 14.16 -13.11
N GLN A 85 1.70 15.45 -13.50
CA GLN A 85 2.88 15.97 -14.18
C GLN A 85 4.10 16.14 -13.25
N LYS A 86 3.87 16.21 -11.94
CA LYS A 86 4.93 16.30 -10.92
C LYS A 86 5.27 14.94 -10.29
N LEU A 87 4.66 13.86 -10.78
CA LEU A 87 4.98 12.52 -10.30
C LEU A 87 6.45 12.21 -10.63
N SER A 88 7.26 11.97 -9.61
CA SER A 88 8.66 11.61 -9.81
C SER A 88 8.77 10.18 -10.35
N GLN A 89 9.79 9.93 -11.17
CA GLN A 89 10.07 8.59 -11.70
C GLN A 89 10.19 7.56 -10.57
N VAL A 90 10.79 7.95 -9.44
CA VAL A 90 10.93 7.08 -8.25
C VAL A 90 9.58 6.58 -7.71
N ARG A 91 8.52 7.42 -7.74
CA ARG A 91 7.18 6.99 -7.28
C ARG A 91 6.54 6.02 -8.26
N LYS A 92 6.74 6.25 -9.56
CA LYS A 92 6.30 5.33 -10.59
C LYS A 92 7.03 3.98 -10.49
N ASP A 93 8.35 4.00 -10.35
CA ASP A 93 9.16 2.78 -10.20
C ASP A 93 8.76 1.97 -8.96
N ARG A 94 8.44 2.65 -7.85
CA ARG A 94 7.95 2.00 -6.62
C ARG A 94 6.58 1.36 -6.79
N TYR A 95 5.65 2.05 -7.46
CA TYR A 95 4.34 1.48 -7.80
C TYR A 95 4.48 0.27 -8.74
N GLU A 96 5.28 0.40 -9.80
CA GLU A 96 5.55 -0.70 -10.73
C GLU A 96 6.19 -1.90 -10.02
N ARG A 97 7.15 -1.67 -9.12
CA ARG A 97 7.74 -2.72 -8.27
C ARG A 97 6.69 -3.43 -7.42
N ALA A 98 5.75 -2.69 -6.82
CA ALA A 98 4.67 -3.27 -6.01
C ALA A 98 3.76 -4.15 -6.88
N VAL A 99 3.40 -3.67 -8.08
CA VAL A 99 2.59 -4.42 -9.04
C VAL A 99 3.30 -5.70 -9.51
N GLU A 100 4.58 -5.63 -9.88
CA GLU A 100 5.36 -6.80 -10.29
C GLU A 100 5.52 -7.82 -9.15
N TRP A 101 5.73 -7.35 -7.92
CA TRP A 101 5.74 -8.23 -6.74
C TRP A 101 4.39 -8.92 -6.54
N MET A 102 3.27 -8.19 -6.65
CA MET A 102 1.92 -8.77 -6.51
C MET A 102 1.63 -9.82 -7.59
N LYS A 103 2.05 -9.57 -8.84
CA LYS A 103 1.93 -10.55 -9.93
C LYS A 103 2.71 -11.82 -9.64
N ALA A 104 3.98 -11.69 -9.24
CA ALA A 104 4.80 -12.85 -8.89
C ALA A 104 4.24 -13.65 -7.69
N VAL A 105 3.59 -12.98 -6.73
CA VAL A 105 2.87 -13.67 -5.65
C VAL A 105 1.63 -14.41 -6.17
N ALA A 106 0.86 -13.78 -7.07
CA ALA A 106 -0.36 -14.35 -7.66
C ALA A 106 -0.07 -15.55 -8.58
N ASP A 107 1.06 -15.50 -9.28
CA ASP A 107 1.61 -16.58 -10.11
C ASP A 107 2.28 -17.69 -9.29
N GLU A 108 2.38 -17.49 -7.97
CA GLU A 108 2.98 -18.42 -7.00
C GLU A 108 4.49 -18.63 -7.17
N ASP A 109 5.16 -17.81 -7.99
CA ASP A 109 6.62 -17.77 -8.15
C ASP A 109 7.33 -17.37 -6.84
N ILE A 110 6.69 -16.50 -6.05
CA ILE A 110 7.15 -16.10 -4.72
C ILE A 110 6.05 -16.23 -3.69
N SER A 111 6.45 -16.27 -2.41
CA SER A 111 5.54 -16.40 -1.28
C SER A 111 5.77 -15.27 -0.28
N ILE A 112 4.70 -14.82 0.36
CA ILE A 112 4.77 -13.90 1.51
C ILE A 112 5.03 -14.74 2.76
N GLU A 113 6.26 -14.73 3.26
CA GLU A 113 6.63 -15.45 4.47
C GLU A 113 5.81 -14.98 5.68
N GLY A 114 5.30 -15.92 6.47
CA GLY A 114 4.49 -15.65 7.66
C GLY A 114 3.07 -15.14 7.37
N ALA A 115 2.69 -14.95 6.11
CA ALA A 115 1.33 -14.53 5.77
C ALA A 115 0.34 -15.69 5.95
N PRO A 116 -0.85 -15.42 6.51
CA PRO A 116 -1.87 -16.44 6.72
C PRO A 116 -2.40 -16.93 5.37
N LEU A 117 -2.36 -18.24 5.17
CA LEU A 117 -2.97 -18.90 4.01
C LEU A 117 -4.49 -18.95 4.15
N LEU A 118 -5.19 -19.08 3.02
CA LEU A 118 -6.60 -19.41 3.03
C LEU A 118 -6.85 -20.81 3.65
N PRO A 119 -8.03 -21.04 4.26
CA PRO A 119 -8.45 -22.35 4.77
C PRO A 119 -8.54 -23.43 3.68
#